data_AF-A0A382VUB3-F1
#
_entry.id   AF-A0A382VUB3-F1
#
_cell.length_a   1.000
_cell.length_b   1.000
_cell.length_c   1.000
_cell.angle_alpha   90.00
_cell.angle_beta   90.00
_cell.angle_gamma   90.00
#
_symmetry.space_group_name_H-M   'P 1'
#
loop_
_entity.id
_entity.type
_entity.pdbx_description
1 polymer ?
#
loop_
_entity_poly.entity_id
_entity_poly.type
_entity_poly.pdbx_seq_one_letter_code
_entity_poly.pdbx_strand_id
1 'polypeptide(L)'
;MADQKKKHEVGEKELVEMEPVKEIEIETKDIVATSKLWIYIIIGLLVYMMFFIIPDIDEKVTWMEKDLNSVLVQSERFKKSTRVFAKDNQCASCHLSPDYLLHNLLMKYPSFSDIKA
;
A
#
# COMPACT_ATOMS: atom_id res chain seq x y z
N MET A 1 -8.27 -49.30 66.50
CA MET A 1 -8.98 -48.06 66.11
C MET A 1 -8.08 -47.02 65.42
N ALA A 2 -6.75 -47.20 65.32
CA ALA A 2 -5.86 -46.26 64.64
C ALA A 2 -5.82 -46.40 63.09
N ASP A 3 -6.06 -47.61 62.55
CA ASP A 3 -5.99 -47.88 61.12
C ASP A 3 -7.10 -47.24 60.27
N GLN A 4 -8.31 -47.11 60.81
CA GLN A 4 -9.40 -46.47 60.05
C GLN A 4 -9.24 -44.95 59.93
N LYS A 5 -8.59 -44.31 60.91
CA LYS A 5 -8.34 -42.86 60.87
C LYS A 5 -7.31 -42.50 59.79
N LYS A 6 -6.25 -43.32 59.64
CA LYS A 6 -5.26 -43.16 58.56
C LYS A 6 -5.85 -43.36 57.16
N LYS A 7 -6.79 -44.30 56.99
CA LYS A 7 -7.42 -44.52 55.67
C LYS A 7 -8.36 -43.39 55.24
N HIS A 8 -9.08 -42.78 56.17
CA HIS A 8 -9.90 -41.59 55.86
C HIS A 8 -9.03 -40.38 55.52
N GLU A 9 -7.96 -40.11 56.28
CA GLU A 9 -7.06 -38.98 56.02
C GLU A 9 -6.29 -39.09 54.70
N VAL A 10 -6.03 -40.32 54.20
CA VAL A 10 -5.38 -40.54 52.91
C VAL A 10 -6.37 -40.39 51.76
N GLY A 11 -7.59 -40.94 51.86
CA GLY A 11 -8.61 -40.81 50.82
C GLY A 11 -9.13 -39.38 50.65
N GLU A 12 -9.21 -38.60 51.74
CA GLU A 12 -9.64 -37.20 51.70
C GLU A 12 -8.57 -36.29 51.08
N LYS A 13 -7.28 -36.57 51.31
CA LYS A 13 -6.18 -35.88 50.62
C LYS A 13 -6.12 -36.19 49.13
N GLU A 14 -6.32 -37.46 48.77
CA GLU A 14 -6.34 -37.87 47.36
C GLU A 14 -7.49 -37.20 46.62
N LEU A 15 -8.71 -37.15 47.21
CA LEU A 15 -9.89 -36.47 46.65
C LEU A 15 -9.69 -34.96 46.47
N VAL A 16 -9.09 -34.28 47.44
CA VAL A 16 -8.76 -32.84 47.37
C VAL A 16 -7.68 -32.56 46.34
N GLU A 17 -6.82 -33.54 46.01
CA GLU A 17 -5.80 -33.40 44.97
C GLU A 17 -6.35 -33.72 43.55
N MET A 18 -7.45 -34.47 43.42
CA MET A 18 -8.08 -34.73 42.10
C MET A 18 -8.99 -33.60 41.60
N GLU A 19 -9.57 -32.79 42.49
CA GLU A 19 -10.34 -31.58 42.12
C GLU A 19 -9.52 -30.57 41.32
N PRO A 20 -8.33 -30.13 41.78
CA PRO A 20 -7.53 -29.14 41.06
C PRO A 20 -6.98 -29.68 39.74
N VAL A 21 -6.67 -30.98 39.64
CA VAL A 21 -6.18 -31.57 38.38
C VAL A 21 -7.25 -31.57 37.29
N LYS A 22 -8.53 -31.77 37.66
CA LYS A 22 -9.65 -31.73 36.71
C LYS A 22 -9.95 -30.31 36.24
N GLU A 23 -9.81 -29.30 37.10
CA GLU A 23 -9.95 -27.90 36.73
C GLU A 23 -8.87 -27.48 35.71
N ILE A 24 -7.63 -27.91 35.94
CA ILE A 24 -6.50 -27.65 35.02
C ILE A 24 -6.73 -28.31 33.64
N GLU A 25 -7.31 -29.51 33.59
CA GLU A 25 -7.67 -30.18 32.32
C GLU A 25 -8.79 -29.45 31.55
N ILE A 26 -9.75 -28.85 32.25
CA ILE A 26 -10.85 -28.11 31.63
C ILE A 26 -10.32 -26.78 31.09
N GLU A 27 -9.53 -26.05 31.88
CA GLU A 27 -8.90 -24.79 31.43
C GLU A 27 -7.98 -25.01 30.22
N THR A 28 -7.16 -26.07 30.23
CA THR A 28 -6.29 -26.38 29.09
C THR A 28 -7.07 -26.75 27.83
N LYS A 29 -8.19 -27.48 27.95
CA LYS A 29 -9.07 -27.78 26.81
C LYS A 29 -9.72 -26.52 26.24
N ASP A 30 -10.16 -25.60 27.08
CA ASP A 30 -10.74 -24.33 26.64
C ASP A 30 -9.70 -23.43 25.98
N ILE A 31 -8.46 -23.41 26.47
CA ILE A 31 -7.34 -22.70 25.82
C ILE A 31 -7.04 -23.31 24.45
N VAL A 32 -7.04 -24.63 24.32
CA VAL A 32 -6.82 -25.32 23.04
C VAL A 32 -7.97 -25.09 22.06
N ALA A 33 -9.23 -25.04 22.54
CA ALA A 33 -10.38 -24.73 21.70
C ALA A 33 -10.35 -23.26 21.22
N THR A 34 -10.04 -22.34 22.13
CA THR A 34 -9.96 -20.89 21.84
C THR A 34 -8.82 -20.57 20.89
N SER A 35 -7.66 -21.21 21.04
CA SER A 35 -6.52 -21.02 20.12
C SER A 35 -6.82 -21.49 18.70
N LYS A 36 -7.53 -22.61 18.52
CA LYS A 36 -7.97 -23.08 17.20
C LYS A 36 -8.88 -22.06 16.51
N LEU A 37 -9.81 -21.46 17.26
CA LEU A 37 -10.71 -20.42 16.72
C LEU A 37 -9.91 -19.21 16.21
N TRP A 38 -8.94 -18.73 16.99
CA TRP A 38 -8.07 -17.62 16.62
C TRP A 38 -7.23 -17.91 15.37
N ILE A 39 -6.72 -19.13 15.22
CA ILE A 39 -5.97 -19.54 14.03
C ILE A 39 -6.86 -19.43 12.78
N TYR A 40 -8.12 -19.90 12.83
CA TYR A 40 -9.03 -19.78 11.70
C TYR A 40 -9.42 -18.33 11.38
N ILE A 41 -9.56 -17.47 12.39
CA ILE A 41 -9.80 -16.04 12.19
C ILE A 41 -8.62 -15.38 11.47
N ILE A 42 -7.39 -15.67 11.92
CA ILE A 42 -6.17 -15.14 11.31
C ILE A 42 -6.04 -15.60 9.85
N ILE A 43 -6.28 -16.89 9.57
CA ILE A 43 -6.25 -17.43 8.21
C ILE A 43 -7.31 -16.76 7.33
N GLY A 44 -8.54 -16.59 7.82
CA GLY A 44 -9.59 -15.88 7.09
C GLY A 44 -9.21 -14.43 6.77
N LEU A 45 -8.57 -13.74 7.72
CA LEU A 45 -8.10 -12.37 7.52
C LEU A 45 -6.94 -12.29 6.51
N LEU A 46 -6.02 -13.26 6.52
CA LEU A 46 -4.96 -13.35 5.51
C LEU A 46 -5.51 -13.60 4.11
N VAL A 47 -6.48 -14.50 3.98
CA VAL A 47 -7.15 -14.76 2.69
C VAL A 47 -7.89 -13.50 2.22
N TYR A 48 -8.57 -12.78 3.11
CA TYR A 48 -9.22 -11.52 2.78
C TYR A 48 -8.22 -10.47 2.25
N MET A 49 -7.08 -10.28 2.91
CA MET A 49 -6.01 -9.41 2.43
C MET A 49 -5.52 -9.84 1.04
N MET A 50 -5.33 -11.14 0.82
CA MET A 50 -4.83 -11.67 -0.45
C MET A 50 -5.79 -11.41 -1.62
N PHE A 51 -7.09 -11.62 -1.42
CA PHE A 51 -8.07 -11.52 -2.50
C PHE A 51 -8.65 -10.12 -2.73
N PHE A 52 -8.68 -9.25 -1.72
CA PHE A 52 -9.23 -7.90 -1.87
C PHE A 52 -8.16 -6.84 -2.04
N ILE A 53 -7.04 -6.91 -1.33
CA ILE A 53 -6.05 -5.82 -1.32
C ILE A 53 -5.04 -5.94 -2.44
N ILE A 54 -4.54 -7.14 -2.73
CA ILE A 54 -3.57 -7.35 -3.81
C ILE A 54 -4.12 -6.85 -5.17
N PRO A 55 -5.33 -7.22 -5.63
CA PRO A 55 -5.81 -6.75 -6.92
C PRO A 55 -6.05 -5.23 -6.98
N ASP A 56 -6.48 -4.60 -5.88
CA ASP A 56 -6.64 -3.14 -5.81
C ASP A 56 -5.28 -2.41 -5.89
N ILE A 57 -4.23 -2.98 -5.29
CA ILE A 57 -2.87 -2.44 -5.40
C ILE A 57 -2.34 -2.62 -6.82
N ASP A 58 -2.49 -3.80 -7.43
CA ASP A 58 -2.02 -4.07 -8.79
C ASP A 58 -2.65 -3.11 -9.80
N GLU A 59 -3.96 -2.88 -9.71
CA GLU A 59 -4.64 -1.92 -10.59
C GLU A 59 -4.03 -0.51 -10.42
N LYS A 60 -3.87 -0.03 -9.17
CA LYS A 60 -3.27 1.28 -8.90
C LYS A 60 -1.84 1.40 -9.43
N VAL A 61 -1.02 0.38 -9.25
CA VAL A 61 0.35 0.34 -9.78
C VAL A 61 0.36 0.43 -11.30
N THR A 62 -0.52 -0.30 -11.99
CA THR A 62 -0.58 -0.25 -13.46
C THR A 62 -0.99 1.13 -13.98
N TRP A 63 -1.90 1.82 -13.30
CA TRP A 63 -2.28 3.18 -13.65
C TRP A 63 -1.17 4.19 -13.36
N MET A 64 -0.49 4.03 -12.22
CA MET A 64 0.68 4.85 -11.89
C MET A 64 1.82 4.65 -12.90
N GLU A 65 2.07 3.43 -13.35
CA GLU A 65 3.10 3.13 -14.35
C GLU A 65 2.79 3.79 -15.71
N LYS A 66 1.52 3.76 -16.13
CA LYS A 66 1.07 4.46 -17.34
C LYS A 66 1.27 5.98 -17.23
N ASP A 67 0.93 6.57 -16.10
CA ASP A 67 1.05 8.01 -15.88
C ASP A 67 2.53 8.44 -15.88
N LEU A 68 3.39 7.73 -15.14
CA LEU A 68 4.84 7.98 -15.11
C LEU A 68 5.46 7.87 -16.51
N ASN A 69 5.11 6.84 -17.27
CA ASN A 69 5.62 6.68 -18.64
C ASN A 69 5.16 7.83 -19.55
N SER A 70 3.93 8.31 -19.38
CA SER A 70 3.44 9.45 -20.15
C SER A 70 4.26 10.72 -19.87
N VAL A 71 4.55 11.00 -18.59
CA VAL A 71 5.37 12.15 -18.15
C VAL A 71 6.81 12.01 -18.63
N LEU A 72 7.40 10.83 -18.51
CA LEU A 72 8.77 10.58 -18.97
C LEU A 72 8.90 10.78 -20.48
N VAL A 73 8.00 10.20 -21.28
CA VAL A 73 7.99 10.40 -22.73
C VAL A 73 7.77 11.87 -23.10
N GLN A 74 6.90 12.58 -22.37
CA GLN A 74 6.72 14.02 -22.57
C GLN A 74 7.99 14.80 -22.25
N SER A 75 8.65 14.51 -21.13
CA SER A 75 9.88 15.18 -20.70
C SER A 75 11.02 14.97 -21.69
N GLU A 76 11.16 13.76 -22.26
CA GLU A 76 12.13 13.49 -23.31
C GLU A 76 11.78 14.22 -24.61
N ARG A 77 10.49 14.27 -24.97
CA ARG A 77 10.04 15.04 -26.13
C ARG A 77 10.29 16.53 -25.96
N PHE A 78 10.05 17.10 -24.78
CA PHE A 78 10.36 18.48 -24.45
C PHE A 78 11.87 18.75 -24.46
N LYS A 79 12.69 17.83 -23.95
CA LYS A 79 14.15 17.94 -24.02
C LYS A 79 14.65 17.90 -25.47
N LYS A 80 14.08 17.03 -26.30
CA LYS A 80 14.41 16.95 -27.73
C LYS A 80 13.93 18.18 -28.49
N SER A 81 12.74 18.71 -28.19
CA SER A 81 12.20 19.91 -28.85
C SER A 81 12.97 21.17 -28.47
N THR A 82 13.35 21.33 -27.21
CA THR A 82 14.15 22.49 -26.75
C THR A 82 15.56 22.51 -27.36
N ARG A 83 16.14 21.34 -27.68
CA ARG A 83 17.39 21.24 -28.46
C ARG A 83 17.29 21.92 -29.84
N VAL A 84 16.10 21.95 -30.44
CA VAL A 84 15.87 22.57 -31.75
C VAL A 84 16.00 24.09 -31.68
N PHE A 85 15.82 24.66 -30.48
CA PHE A 85 15.98 26.08 -30.17
C PHE A 85 17.33 26.42 -29.52
N ALA A 86 18.27 25.47 -29.44
CA ALA A 86 19.63 25.77 -28.97
C ALA A 86 20.34 26.71 -29.96
N LYS A 87 21.16 27.64 -29.45
CA LYS A 87 21.82 28.73 -30.22
C LYS A 87 22.54 28.27 -31.49
N ASP A 88 23.06 27.05 -31.50
CA ASP A 88 23.88 26.51 -32.60
C ASP A 88 23.09 25.59 -33.55
N ASN A 89 21.75 25.52 -33.43
CA ASN A 89 20.90 24.71 -34.30
C ASN A 89 20.35 25.53 -35.47
N GLN A 90 20.33 24.96 -36.67
CA GLN A 90 19.81 25.59 -37.89
C GLN A 90 18.34 26.06 -37.76
N CYS A 91 17.55 25.35 -36.94
CA CYS A 91 16.16 25.77 -36.67
C CYS A 91 16.09 27.00 -35.74
N ALA A 92 17.06 27.20 -34.84
CA ALA A 92 17.11 28.38 -33.98
C ALA A 92 17.43 29.65 -34.78
N SER A 93 18.27 29.55 -35.83
CA SER A 93 18.57 30.70 -36.70
C SER A 93 17.37 31.23 -37.49
N CYS A 94 16.35 30.38 -37.78
CA CYS A 94 15.17 30.79 -38.54
C CYS A 94 13.93 31.07 -37.67
N HIS A 95 13.79 30.40 -36.52
CA HIS A 95 12.59 30.53 -35.67
C HIS A 95 12.80 31.33 -34.38
N LEU A 96 14.05 31.58 -33.96
CA LEU A 96 14.38 32.30 -32.73
C LEU A 96 14.89 33.74 -32.98
N SER A 97 15.03 34.13 -34.24
CA SER A 97 15.35 35.50 -34.62
C SER A 97 14.23 36.47 -34.20
N PRO A 98 14.55 37.66 -33.65
CA PRO A 98 13.58 38.62 -33.15
C PRO A 98 12.47 38.96 -34.16
N ASP A 99 12.82 39.07 -35.44
CA ASP A 99 11.87 39.44 -36.51
C ASP A 99 10.77 38.40 -36.71
N TYR A 100 11.07 37.10 -36.57
CA TYR A 100 10.08 36.03 -36.71
C TYR A 100 9.20 35.88 -35.47
N LEU A 101 9.76 36.17 -34.29
CA LEU A 101 8.99 36.23 -33.05
C LEU A 101 8.02 37.43 -33.09
N LEU A 102 8.51 38.58 -33.54
CA LEU A 102 7.71 39.79 -33.72
C LEU A 102 6.63 39.60 -34.80
N HIS A 103 6.91 38.90 -35.90
CA HIS A 103 5.91 38.62 -36.93
C HIS A 103 4.74 37.78 -36.39
N ASN A 104 5.02 36.72 -35.61
CA ASN A 104 3.97 35.93 -34.96
C ASN A 104 3.18 36.75 -33.92
N LEU A 105 3.86 37.62 -33.17
CA LEU A 105 3.23 38.54 -32.21
C LEU A 105 2.34 39.58 -32.91
N LEU A 106 2.78 40.17 -34.02
CA LEU A 106 2.02 41.13 -34.83
C LEU A 106 0.82 40.47 -35.53
N MET A 107 0.94 39.23 -36.00
CA MET A 107 -0.19 38.48 -36.57
C MET A 107 -1.26 38.17 -35.51
N LYS A 108 -0.85 37.91 -34.26
CA LYS A 108 -1.77 37.61 -33.15
C LYS A 108 -2.35 38.86 -32.50
N TYR A 109 -1.57 39.93 -32.44
CA TYR A 109 -1.92 41.22 -31.86
C TYR A 109 -1.56 42.33 -32.86
N PRO A 110 -2.47 42.67 -33.79
CA PRO A 110 -2.22 43.67 -34.82
C PRO A 110 -2.05 45.08 -34.25
N SER A 111 -2.47 45.33 -33.00
CA SER A 111 -2.26 46.59 -32.30
C SER A 111 -1.67 46.39 -30.90
N PHE A 112 -0.81 47.33 -30.46
CA PHE A 112 -0.21 47.29 -29.11
C PHE A 112 -1.25 47.47 -27.98
N SER A 113 -2.43 47.99 -28.30
CA SER A 113 -3.59 48.07 -27.40
C SER A 113 -4.17 46.70 -27.05
N ASP A 114 -4.07 45.71 -27.95
CA ASP A 114 -4.64 44.38 -27.74
C ASP A 114 -3.79 43.49 -26.81
N ILE A 115 -2.54 43.88 -26.53
CA ILE A 115 -1.62 43.14 -25.66
C ILE A 115 -1.92 43.40 -24.17
N LYS A 116 -2.66 44.48 -23.86
CA LYS A 116 -2.90 44.95 -22.50
C LYS A 116 -4.31 44.63 -21.96
N ALA A 117 -5.16 43.98 -22.77
CA ALA A 117 -6.51 43.58 -22.42
C ALA A 117 -6.56 42.20 -21.76
#